data_AF-A0A928EBZ1-F1
#
_entry.id   AF-A0A928EBZ1-F1
#
_cell.length_a   1.000
_cell.length_b   1.000
_cell.length_c   1.000
_cell.angle_alpha   90.00
_cell.angle_beta   90.00
_cell.angle_gamma   90.00
#
_symmetry.space_group_name_H-M   'P 1'
#
loop_
_entity.id
_entity.type
_entity.pdbx_description
1 polymer ?
#
loop_
_entity_poly.entity_id
_entity_poly.type
_entity_poly.pdbx_seq_one_letter_code
_entity_poly.pdbx_strand_id
1 'polypeptide(L)'
;MSACDNNDCIRTSSDIERIDTDAFYRDSITKGFVKVEDIARNIEWVTPTVWGDIQVTINLSKPEKDPAAIAAAAKQKDPDKLCDLCVTQGDIDSGYAKNIQLCDEPWALWYSPYAYFNEHCIAMSWEHRPMHIDRAAFVGLCDFVDQFPQYFIGSNADLPIVGGSILSHDHFQGGRHTFPLHKAPIDRTFTMSAFPHVNAGVVKWPLTVLRLETTDREALIDSACHILDAWRAYTNEELGIIAVTYEGKQAIRHNTITPMLRKKDATYTLDLALRCNITSEKHPLGAFHVHDHLHHIKKENIGLIEVMGRAILPPRLTREMAVDDASVRTEIGERFAEALCCCGVFAWDGEGQAALDVFLGTFASR
;
A
#
# COMPACT_ATOMS: atom_id res chain seq x y z
N MET A 1 3.75 15.97 -27.55
CA MET A 1 3.54 17.44 -27.56
C MET A 1 2.14 17.72 -28.09
N SER A 2 1.22 17.89 -27.16
CA SER A 2 -0.04 18.63 -27.27
C SER A 2 -0.39 18.90 -25.82
N ALA A 3 0.05 20.04 -25.31
CA ALA A 3 -0.22 20.46 -23.95
C ALA A 3 -1.73 20.49 -23.74
N CYS A 4 -2.20 19.77 -22.72
CA CYS A 4 -3.52 20.02 -22.16
C CYS A 4 -3.42 21.30 -21.35
N ASP A 5 -3.40 22.44 -22.05
CA ASP A 5 -3.72 23.74 -21.45
C ASP A 5 -5.22 23.76 -21.15
N ASN A 6 -5.61 23.21 -20.01
CA ASN A 6 -6.93 23.46 -19.41
C ASN A 6 -6.70 23.92 -17.97
N ASN A 7 -6.21 25.17 -17.86
CA ASN A 7 -6.00 25.87 -16.61
C ASN A 7 -7.30 26.47 -16.03
N ASP A 8 -8.47 25.98 -16.45
CA ASP A 8 -9.79 26.58 -16.18
C ASP A 8 -10.65 25.78 -15.20
N CYS A 9 -10.08 24.86 -14.41
CA CYS A 9 -10.84 24.06 -13.42
C CYS A 9 -10.26 24.06 -12.00
N ILE A 10 -9.34 24.96 -11.67
CA ILE A 10 -8.89 25.12 -10.28
C ILE A 10 -9.93 25.95 -9.52
N ARG A 11 -10.98 25.29 -9.02
CA ARG A 11 -11.81 25.88 -7.96
C ARG A 11 -10.88 26.15 -6.76
N THR A 12 -10.80 27.41 -6.37
CA THR A 12 -10.08 27.83 -5.15
C THR A 12 -10.65 27.10 -3.93
N SER A 13 -9.80 26.84 -2.92
CA SER A 13 -10.07 26.03 -1.71
C SER A 13 -11.32 26.38 -0.88
N SER A 14 -12.07 27.41 -1.24
CA SER A 14 -13.26 27.89 -0.51
C SER A 14 -14.56 27.16 -0.84
N ASP A 15 -14.59 26.27 -1.85
CA ASP A 15 -15.80 25.54 -2.28
C ASP A 15 -15.61 24.00 -2.34
N ILE A 16 -14.79 23.41 -1.46
CA ILE A 16 -14.77 21.95 -1.32
C ILE A 16 -16.02 21.53 -0.55
N GLU A 17 -16.99 21.01 -1.28
CA GLU A 17 -18.18 20.40 -0.71
C GLU A 17 -17.75 19.25 0.21
N ARG A 18 -18.12 19.32 1.50
CA ARG A 18 -17.86 18.24 2.44
C ARG A 18 -18.54 16.97 1.93
N ILE A 19 -17.75 15.99 1.50
CA ILE A 19 -18.28 14.73 0.97
C ILE A 19 -18.84 13.89 2.13
N ASP A 20 -20.14 13.64 2.09
CA ASP A 20 -20.76 12.58 2.89
C ASP A 20 -20.40 11.23 2.26
N THR A 21 -19.47 10.51 2.89
CA THR A 21 -18.95 9.26 2.35
C THR A 21 -19.98 8.14 2.32
N ASP A 22 -20.97 8.13 3.24
CA ASP A 22 -22.06 7.15 3.25
C ASP A 22 -23.03 7.39 2.09
N ALA A 23 -23.36 8.65 1.83
CA ALA A 23 -24.18 9.01 0.66
C ALA A 23 -23.44 8.71 -0.65
N PHE A 24 -22.15 9.07 -0.74
CA PHE A 24 -21.35 8.81 -1.92
C PHE A 24 -21.21 7.31 -2.21
N TYR A 25 -20.93 6.49 -1.19
CA TYR A 25 -20.81 5.04 -1.37
C TYR A 25 -22.12 4.40 -1.86
N ARG A 26 -23.26 4.78 -1.25
CA ARG A 26 -24.59 4.31 -1.69
C ARG A 26 -24.90 4.71 -3.12
N ASP A 27 -24.53 5.92 -3.53
CA ASP A 27 -24.69 6.38 -4.91
C ASP A 27 -23.81 5.57 -5.88
N SER A 28 -22.55 5.32 -5.53
CA SER A 28 -21.65 4.46 -6.33
C SER A 28 -22.16 3.03 -6.50
N ILE A 29 -22.81 2.47 -5.47
CA ILE A 29 -23.49 1.16 -5.57
C ILE A 29 -24.70 1.25 -6.49
N THR A 30 -25.57 2.26 -6.29
CA THR A 30 -26.82 2.41 -7.04
C THR A 30 -26.58 2.61 -8.53
N LYS A 31 -25.50 3.31 -8.89
CA LYS A 31 -25.06 3.50 -10.28
C LYS A 31 -24.33 2.28 -10.87
N GLY A 32 -24.12 1.21 -10.09
CA GLY A 32 -23.46 -0.01 -10.53
C GLY A 32 -21.95 0.15 -10.77
N PHE A 33 -21.32 1.19 -10.21
CA PHE A 33 -19.88 1.39 -10.28
C PHE A 33 -19.16 0.40 -9.35
N VAL A 34 -19.61 0.32 -8.09
CA VAL A 34 -19.19 -0.75 -7.17
C VAL A 34 -19.98 -2.01 -7.49
N LYS A 35 -19.29 -3.07 -7.92
CA LYS A 35 -19.90 -4.33 -8.36
C LYS A 35 -20.27 -5.22 -7.18
N VAL A 36 -21.17 -4.76 -6.32
CA VAL A 36 -21.54 -5.44 -5.07
C VAL A 36 -21.98 -6.90 -5.27
N GLU A 37 -22.72 -7.19 -6.34
CA GLU A 37 -23.14 -8.55 -6.69
C GLU A 37 -21.96 -9.45 -7.05
N ASP A 38 -20.97 -8.92 -7.79
CA ASP A 38 -19.77 -9.66 -8.14
C ASP A 38 -18.87 -9.88 -6.93
N ILE A 39 -18.73 -8.85 -6.08
CA ILE A 39 -17.95 -8.87 -4.84
C ILE A 39 -18.54 -9.86 -3.84
N ALA A 40 -19.88 -9.97 -3.75
CA ALA A 40 -20.55 -10.91 -2.85
C ALA A 40 -20.26 -12.38 -3.17
N ARG A 41 -19.71 -12.69 -4.36
CA ARG A 41 -19.26 -14.03 -4.73
C ARG A 41 -17.85 -14.35 -4.24
N ASN A 42 -17.10 -13.37 -3.74
CA ASN A 42 -15.75 -13.60 -3.22
C ASN A 42 -15.79 -14.59 -2.05
N ILE A 43 -14.76 -15.43 -1.98
CA ILE A 43 -14.60 -16.38 -0.87
C ILE A 43 -13.71 -15.71 0.17
N GLU A 44 -14.20 -15.55 1.38
CA GLU A 44 -13.47 -14.87 2.46
C GLU A 44 -13.39 -15.73 3.72
N TRP A 45 -12.24 -15.70 4.38
CA TRP A 45 -12.07 -16.32 5.70
C TRP A 45 -10.96 -15.62 6.48
N VAL A 46 -10.82 -16.00 7.74
CA VAL A 46 -9.75 -15.55 8.64
C VAL A 46 -8.95 -16.76 9.09
N THR A 47 -7.63 -16.63 9.06
CA THR A 47 -6.70 -17.65 9.55
C THR A 47 -5.92 -17.09 10.74
N PRO A 48 -6.04 -17.68 11.94
CA PRO A 48 -5.18 -17.35 13.07
C PRO A 48 -3.73 -17.75 12.77
N THR A 49 -2.77 -16.86 13.06
CA THR A 49 -1.34 -17.14 12.90
C THR A 49 -0.54 -16.66 14.11
N VAL A 50 0.75 -16.93 14.13
CA VAL A 50 1.67 -16.39 15.16
C VAL A 50 1.76 -14.86 15.16
N TRP A 51 1.34 -14.21 14.08
CA TRP A 51 1.30 -12.76 13.89
C TRP A 51 -0.05 -12.14 14.23
N GLY A 52 -1.01 -12.95 14.69
CA GLY A 52 -2.42 -12.60 14.80
C GLY A 52 -3.23 -13.10 13.60
N ASP A 53 -4.47 -12.66 13.53
CA ASP A 53 -5.42 -13.07 12.49
C ASP A 53 -5.05 -12.47 11.14
N ILE A 54 -4.88 -13.31 10.11
CA ILE A 54 -4.75 -12.89 8.72
C ILE A 54 -6.10 -13.02 8.03
N GLN A 55 -6.47 -12.01 7.24
CA GLN A 55 -7.66 -12.05 6.40
C GLN A 55 -7.28 -12.63 5.04
N VAL A 56 -8.13 -13.47 4.47
CA VAL A 56 -7.92 -14.01 3.14
C VAL A 56 -9.17 -13.81 2.32
N THR A 57 -9.01 -13.36 1.08
CA THR A 57 -10.08 -13.31 0.09
C THR A 57 -9.59 -13.90 -1.24
N ILE A 58 -10.41 -14.74 -1.85
CA ILE A 58 -10.28 -15.09 -3.27
C ILE A 58 -11.21 -14.15 -4.05
N ASN A 59 -10.63 -13.23 -4.80
CA ASN A 59 -11.39 -12.21 -5.51
C ASN A 59 -11.89 -12.76 -6.85
N LEU A 60 -13.14 -13.23 -6.86
CA LEU A 60 -13.84 -13.74 -8.04
C LEU A 60 -14.46 -12.63 -8.91
N SER A 61 -14.56 -11.41 -8.37
CA SER A 61 -15.11 -10.26 -9.10
C SER A 61 -14.15 -9.73 -10.18
N LYS A 62 -12.83 -9.94 -10.00
CA LYS A 62 -11.82 -9.47 -10.94
C LYS A 62 -11.63 -10.50 -12.07
N PRO A 63 -11.81 -10.14 -13.36
CA PRO A 63 -11.55 -11.05 -14.46
C PRO A 63 -10.07 -11.44 -14.50
N GLU A 64 -9.78 -12.73 -14.44
CA GLU A 64 -8.42 -13.27 -14.62
C GLU A 64 -8.02 -13.08 -16.07
N LYS A 65 -6.94 -12.34 -16.32
CA LYS A 65 -6.44 -12.12 -17.68
C LYS A 65 -5.63 -13.34 -18.11
N ASP A 66 -6.02 -13.95 -19.24
CA ASP A 66 -5.28 -15.06 -19.84
C ASP A 66 -3.82 -14.65 -20.11
N PRO A 67 -2.81 -15.43 -19.67
CA PRO A 67 -1.40 -15.19 -19.98
C PRO A 67 -1.13 -14.93 -21.47
N ALA A 68 -1.87 -15.57 -22.39
CA ALA A 68 -1.78 -15.32 -23.82
C ALA A 68 -2.31 -13.93 -24.22
N ALA A 69 -3.40 -13.48 -23.59
CA ALA A 69 -3.95 -12.14 -23.77
C ALA A 69 -3.03 -11.06 -23.17
N ILE A 70 -2.36 -11.33 -22.04
CA ILE A 70 -1.34 -10.45 -21.46
C ILE A 70 -0.14 -10.32 -22.41
N ALA A 71 0.37 -11.43 -22.96
CA ALA A 71 1.49 -11.42 -23.88
C ALA A 71 1.15 -10.73 -25.23
N ALA A 72 -0.09 -10.85 -25.70
CA ALA A 72 -0.58 -10.15 -26.88
C ALA A 72 -0.73 -8.64 -26.62
N ALA A 73 -1.29 -8.25 -25.48
CA ALA A 73 -1.43 -6.85 -25.08
C ALA A 73 -0.07 -6.18 -24.80
N ALA A 74 0.91 -6.92 -24.24
CA ALA A 74 2.27 -6.40 -24.01
C ALA A 74 3.05 -6.12 -25.31
N LYS A 75 2.67 -6.77 -26.42
CA LYS A 75 3.24 -6.52 -27.77
C LYS A 75 2.57 -5.35 -28.49
N GLN A 76 1.37 -4.98 -28.08
CA GLN A 76 0.71 -3.76 -28.54
C GLN A 76 1.18 -2.62 -27.62
N LYS A 77 2.24 -1.91 -28.03
CA LYS A 77 2.43 -0.53 -27.56
C LYS A 77 1.28 0.25 -28.16
N ASP A 78 0.17 0.30 -27.46
CA ASP A 78 -0.92 1.20 -27.78
C ASP A 78 -0.55 2.57 -27.19
N PRO A 79 -0.06 3.52 -28.01
CA PRO A 79 0.26 4.88 -27.54
C PRO A 79 -0.99 5.62 -27.02
N ASP A 80 -2.20 5.09 -27.28
CA ASP A 80 -3.48 5.66 -26.88
C ASP A 80 -4.11 4.93 -25.68
N LYS A 81 -3.42 3.94 -25.07
CA LYS A 81 -3.95 3.27 -23.88
C LYS A 81 -3.98 4.26 -22.71
N LEU A 82 -5.15 4.86 -22.52
CA LEU A 82 -5.47 5.74 -21.41
C LEU A 82 -5.12 5.06 -20.09
N CYS A 83 -4.49 5.80 -19.19
CA CYS A 83 -4.19 5.30 -17.86
C CYS A 83 -5.49 4.95 -17.14
N ASP A 84 -5.56 3.74 -16.55
CA ASP A 84 -6.74 3.23 -15.84
C ASP A 84 -7.14 4.11 -14.61
N LEU A 85 -6.28 5.03 -14.18
CA LEU A 85 -6.50 5.94 -13.04
C LEU A 85 -6.63 7.41 -13.47
N CYS A 86 -6.48 7.75 -14.75
CA CYS A 86 -6.68 9.12 -15.20
C CYS A 86 -8.16 9.48 -15.09
N VAL A 87 -8.47 10.38 -14.15
CA VAL A 87 -9.83 10.91 -13.98
C VAL A 87 -10.07 12.00 -15.00
N THR A 88 -11.26 11.95 -15.62
CA THR A 88 -11.74 12.98 -16.52
C THR A 88 -12.81 13.83 -15.84
N GLN A 89 -13.08 15.03 -16.37
CA GLN A 89 -14.22 15.82 -15.92
C GLN A 89 -15.55 15.06 -16.07
N GLY A 90 -15.67 14.16 -17.05
CA GLY A 90 -16.86 13.31 -17.22
C GLY A 90 -17.07 12.31 -16.06
N ASP A 91 -16.00 11.80 -15.45
CA ASP A 91 -16.09 10.94 -14.27
C ASP A 91 -16.58 11.71 -13.03
N ILE A 92 -16.22 12.99 -12.93
CA ILE A 92 -16.72 13.89 -11.89
C ILE A 92 -18.19 14.25 -12.14
N ASP A 93 -18.53 14.64 -13.37
CA ASP A 93 -19.89 15.08 -13.74
C ASP A 93 -20.91 13.93 -13.65
N SER A 94 -20.49 12.70 -13.96
CA SER A 94 -21.29 11.48 -13.74
C SER A 94 -21.43 11.10 -12.26
N GLY A 95 -20.59 11.68 -11.40
CA GLY A 95 -20.51 11.37 -9.98
C GLY A 95 -19.89 10.01 -9.66
N TYR A 96 -19.11 9.43 -10.58
CA TYR A 96 -18.29 8.24 -10.29
C TYR A 96 -17.09 8.58 -9.43
N ALA A 97 -16.54 9.77 -9.63
CA ALA A 97 -15.50 10.35 -8.78
C ALA A 97 -15.99 11.65 -8.14
N LYS A 98 -15.37 12.01 -7.02
CA LYS A 98 -15.55 13.30 -6.34
C LYS A 98 -14.23 14.02 -6.26
N ASN A 99 -14.24 15.34 -6.47
CA ASN A 99 -13.06 16.16 -6.25
C ASN A 99 -12.76 16.28 -4.76
N ILE A 100 -11.50 16.05 -4.41
CA ILE A 100 -10.91 16.30 -3.10
C ILE A 100 -9.64 17.14 -3.29
N GLN A 101 -9.08 17.68 -2.22
CA GLN A 101 -7.82 18.42 -2.28
C GLN A 101 -6.82 17.79 -1.33
N LEU A 102 -5.66 17.40 -1.85
CA LEU A 102 -4.53 16.88 -1.08
C LEU A 102 -3.30 17.67 -1.53
N CYS A 103 -2.35 17.98 -0.65
CA CYS A 103 -1.13 18.73 -0.99
C CYS A 103 -1.40 20.08 -1.68
N ASP A 104 -2.49 20.76 -1.30
CA ASP A 104 -2.98 21.99 -1.93
C ASP A 104 -3.31 21.87 -3.44
N GLU A 105 -3.46 20.67 -3.98
CA GLU A 105 -3.74 20.41 -5.40
C GLU A 105 -4.97 19.51 -5.59
N PRO A 106 -5.60 19.51 -6.79
CA PRO A 106 -6.79 18.71 -7.04
C PRO A 106 -6.48 17.21 -7.13
N TRP A 107 -7.24 16.43 -6.38
CA TRP A 107 -7.27 14.98 -6.40
C TRP A 107 -8.71 14.52 -6.63
N ALA A 108 -8.88 13.26 -7.00
CA ALA A 108 -10.18 12.63 -7.18
C ALA A 108 -10.32 11.43 -6.25
N LEU A 109 -11.51 11.21 -5.72
CA LEU A 109 -11.88 10.07 -4.90
C LEU A 109 -12.96 9.25 -5.59
N TRP A 110 -12.73 7.95 -5.74
CA TRP A 110 -13.73 7.01 -6.21
C TRP A 110 -13.68 5.70 -5.41
N TYR A 111 -14.74 4.89 -5.49
CA TYR A 111 -14.76 3.55 -4.88
C TYR A 111 -14.32 2.49 -5.89
N SER A 112 -13.45 1.58 -5.48
CA SER A 112 -12.95 0.53 -6.36
C SER A 112 -14.10 -0.36 -6.85
N PRO A 113 -14.23 -0.58 -8.18
CA PRO A 113 -15.30 -1.42 -8.73
C PRO A 113 -15.17 -2.89 -8.31
N TYR A 114 -13.94 -3.36 -8.10
CA TYR A 114 -13.58 -4.70 -7.64
C TYR A 114 -13.08 -4.66 -6.20
N ALA A 115 -13.84 -3.96 -5.34
CA ALA A 115 -13.45 -3.65 -3.97
C ALA A 115 -12.92 -4.90 -3.25
N TYR A 116 -11.81 -4.71 -2.55
CA TYR A 116 -11.31 -5.76 -1.69
C TYR A 116 -12.15 -5.77 -0.43
N PHE A 117 -12.28 -4.66 0.28
CA PHE A 117 -13.06 -4.52 1.54
C PHE A 117 -14.20 -3.54 1.35
N ASN A 118 -15.08 -3.47 2.35
CA ASN A 118 -16.16 -2.48 2.40
C ASN A 118 -15.59 -1.07 2.19
N GLU A 119 -16.16 -0.33 1.24
CA GLU A 119 -15.76 1.05 0.93
C GLU A 119 -14.27 1.21 0.54
N HIS A 120 -13.67 0.19 -0.06
CA HIS A 120 -12.35 0.33 -0.68
C HIS A 120 -12.36 1.49 -1.68
N CYS A 121 -11.68 2.59 -1.33
CA CYS A 121 -11.59 3.79 -2.15
C CYS A 121 -10.16 3.99 -2.64
N ILE A 122 -10.04 4.75 -3.73
CA ILE A 122 -8.76 5.16 -4.29
C ILE A 122 -8.83 6.68 -4.42
N ALA A 123 -7.82 7.37 -3.89
CA ALA A 123 -7.58 8.78 -4.11
C ALA A 123 -6.48 8.90 -5.15
N MET A 124 -6.70 9.61 -6.26
CA MET A 124 -5.70 9.74 -7.32
C MET A 124 -5.48 11.20 -7.72
N SER A 125 -4.25 11.53 -8.06
CA SER A 125 -3.88 12.87 -8.54
C SER A 125 -4.61 13.17 -9.85
N TRP A 126 -5.05 14.41 -10.05
CA TRP A 126 -5.50 14.85 -11.38
C TRP A 126 -4.35 14.88 -12.38
N GLU A 127 -3.18 15.32 -11.93
CA GLU A 127 -1.97 15.31 -12.74
C GLU A 127 -1.48 13.86 -12.89
N HIS A 128 -1.31 13.43 -14.14
CA HIS A 128 -0.69 12.14 -14.44
C HIS A 128 0.82 12.22 -14.20
N ARG A 129 1.24 11.72 -13.05
CA ARG A 129 2.66 11.63 -12.67
C ARG A 129 2.94 10.29 -11.99
N PRO A 130 4.18 9.77 -12.06
CA PRO A 130 4.55 8.55 -11.34
C PRO A 130 4.31 8.70 -9.83
N MET A 131 3.95 7.58 -9.20
CA MET A 131 3.87 7.48 -7.75
C MET A 131 5.23 7.80 -7.12
N HIS A 132 5.20 8.49 -5.97
CA HIS A 132 6.39 8.83 -5.21
C HIS A 132 6.12 8.67 -3.71
N ILE A 133 7.15 8.31 -2.95
CA ILE A 133 7.12 8.33 -1.48
C ILE A 133 8.12 9.37 -1.00
N ASP A 134 7.60 10.48 -0.50
CA ASP A 134 8.36 11.61 0.03
C ASP A 134 7.48 12.43 0.98
N ARG A 135 7.92 13.65 1.33
CA ARG A 135 7.15 14.56 2.18
C ARG A 135 5.75 14.83 1.63
N ALA A 136 5.63 15.08 0.32
CA ALA A 136 4.34 15.38 -0.29
C ALA A 136 3.39 14.18 -0.17
N ALA A 137 3.90 12.95 -0.34
CA ALA A 137 3.09 11.77 -0.07
C ALA A 137 2.56 11.75 1.37
N PHE A 138 3.40 12.02 2.39
CA PHE A 138 2.96 12.05 3.79
C PHE A 138 1.97 13.18 4.09
N VAL A 139 2.16 14.36 3.50
CA VAL A 139 1.20 15.48 3.56
C VAL A 139 -0.14 15.05 2.99
N GLY A 140 -0.16 14.42 1.81
CA GLY A 140 -1.40 13.97 1.16
C GLY A 140 -2.14 12.90 1.97
N LEU A 141 -1.42 11.97 2.62
CA LEU A 141 -2.05 11.02 3.54
C LEU A 141 -2.70 11.75 4.73
N CYS A 142 -2.00 12.74 5.32
CA CYS A 142 -2.54 13.53 6.43
C CYS A 142 -3.77 14.34 6.02
N ASP A 143 -3.72 15.03 4.89
CA ASP A 143 -4.84 15.79 4.34
C ASP A 143 -6.08 14.91 4.13
N PHE A 144 -5.86 13.67 3.69
CA PHE A 144 -6.95 12.73 3.48
C PHE A 144 -7.60 12.30 4.80
N VAL A 145 -6.83 11.89 5.81
CA VAL A 145 -7.42 11.47 7.11
C VAL A 145 -7.98 12.64 7.91
N ASP A 146 -7.56 13.88 7.62
CA ASP A 146 -8.16 15.08 8.17
C ASP A 146 -9.55 15.35 7.56
N GLN A 147 -9.73 15.06 6.27
CA GLN A 147 -11.02 15.12 5.58
C GLN A 147 -11.94 13.93 5.92
N PHE A 148 -11.37 12.72 6.05
CA PHE A 148 -12.09 11.46 6.23
C PHE A 148 -11.54 10.65 7.41
N PRO A 149 -11.68 11.12 8.66
CA PRO A 149 -11.07 10.49 9.83
C PRO A 149 -11.58 9.07 10.13
N GLN A 150 -12.74 8.69 9.58
CA GLN A 150 -13.28 7.34 9.68
C GLN A 150 -12.57 6.32 8.77
N TYR A 151 -11.72 6.77 7.84
CA TYR A 151 -10.98 5.93 6.90
C TYR A 151 -9.50 5.82 7.29
N PHE A 152 -8.89 4.72 6.87
CA PHE A 152 -7.44 4.70 6.69
C PHE A 152 -7.12 5.11 5.23
N ILE A 153 -5.86 5.47 5.00
CA ILE A 153 -5.32 5.74 3.68
C ILE A 153 -3.85 5.32 3.64
N GLY A 154 -3.38 4.81 2.51
CA GLY A 154 -1.98 4.43 2.35
C GLY A 154 -1.54 4.46 0.90
N SER A 155 -0.24 4.37 0.70
CA SER A 155 0.36 4.26 -0.63
C SER A 155 1.08 2.92 -0.79
N ASN A 156 1.13 2.40 -2.02
CA ASN A 156 2.09 1.35 -2.33
C ASN A 156 3.51 1.93 -2.30
N ALA A 157 4.52 1.07 -2.25
CA ALA A 157 5.90 1.51 -2.50
C ALA A 157 6.06 2.09 -3.92
N ASP A 158 6.84 3.16 -4.06
CA ASP A 158 7.18 3.83 -5.33
C ASP A 158 8.26 3.11 -6.15
N LEU A 159 8.68 1.92 -5.71
CA LEU A 159 9.66 1.09 -6.41
C LEU A 159 9.01 -0.15 -7.02
N PRO A 160 9.49 -0.62 -8.19
CA PRO A 160 9.02 -1.87 -8.77
C PRO A 160 9.31 -3.06 -7.84
N ILE A 161 8.68 -4.21 -8.09
CA ILE A 161 8.79 -5.47 -7.32
C ILE A 161 8.14 -5.42 -5.93
N VAL A 162 8.32 -4.35 -5.17
CA VAL A 162 7.82 -4.23 -3.79
C VAL A 162 6.55 -3.40 -3.65
N GLY A 163 5.94 -3.01 -4.76
CA GLY A 163 4.72 -2.20 -4.79
C GLY A 163 3.57 -2.86 -5.54
N GLY A 164 2.43 -2.17 -5.55
CA GLY A 164 1.26 -2.53 -6.34
C GLY A 164 1.51 -2.44 -7.85
N SER A 165 0.54 -2.88 -8.64
CA SER A 165 0.70 -3.07 -10.09
C SER A 165 0.72 -1.77 -10.92
N ILE A 166 0.38 -0.62 -10.32
CA ILE A 166 0.29 0.67 -11.02
C ILE A 166 1.25 1.64 -10.33
N LEU A 167 2.36 1.97 -10.99
CA LEU A 167 3.33 2.97 -10.51
C LEU A 167 3.33 4.24 -11.38
N SER A 168 2.64 4.19 -12.52
CA SER A 168 2.65 5.25 -13.54
C SER A 168 1.82 6.47 -13.16
N HIS A 169 0.86 6.31 -12.24
CA HIS A 169 -0.04 7.38 -11.80
C HIS A 169 -0.09 7.37 -10.28
N ASP A 170 0.21 8.51 -9.67
CA ASP A 170 0.16 8.76 -8.24
C ASP A 170 -1.26 8.60 -7.66
N HIS A 171 -1.37 7.71 -6.69
CA HIS A 171 -2.62 7.38 -6.03
C HIS A 171 -2.41 6.72 -4.67
N PHE A 172 -3.39 6.86 -3.80
CA PHE A 172 -3.52 6.20 -2.52
C PHE A 172 -4.70 5.25 -2.52
N GLN A 173 -4.66 4.20 -1.70
CA GLN A 173 -5.81 3.33 -1.45
C GLN A 173 -6.21 3.43 0.02
N GLY A 174 -7.50 3.46 0.29
CA GLY A 174 -8.05 3.69 1.61
C GLY A 174 -9.47 3.17 1.76
N GLY A 175 -10.13 3.59 2.83
CA GLY A 175 -11.54 3.31 3.06
C GLY A 175 -11.84 2.85 4.48
N ARG A 176 -13.05 2.34 4.70
CA ARG A 176 -13.55 1.97 6.03
C ARG A 176 -13.28 0.51 6.35
N HIS A 177 -12.08 0.22 6.85
CA HIS A 177 -11.74 -1.12 7.30
C HIS A 177 -10.69 -1.14 8.41
N THR A 178 -10.84 -2.07 9.36
CA THR A 178 -9.79 -2.34 10.36
C THR A 178 -9.04 -3.60 9.99
N PHE A 179 -7.84 -3.42 9.43
CA PHE A 179 -6.95 -4.50 9.03
C PHE A 179 -6.29 -5.19 10.23
N PRO A 180 -5.83 -6.45 10.04
CA PRO A 180 -4.97 -7.14 11.00
C PRO A 180 -3.79 -6.30 11.52
N LEU A 181 -3.04 -5.64 10.64
CA LEU A 181 -1.91 -4.80 11.04
C LEU A 181 -2.32 -3.70 12.03
N HIS A 182 -3.51 -3.10 11.87
CA HIS A 182 -3.98 -2.07 12.80
C HIS A 182 -4.16 -2.59 14.24
N LYS A 183 -4.42 -3.89 14.38
CA LYS A 183 -4.63 -4.57 15.67
C LYS A 183 -3.34 -5.18 16.22
N ALA A 184 -2.29 -5.29 15.40
CA ALA A 184 -1.04 -5.89 15.79
C ALA A 184 -0.37 -5.08 16.92
N PRO A 185 0.15 -5.74 17.96
CA PRO A 185 0.76 -5.07 19.10
C PRO A 185 2.14 -4.51 18.75
N ILE A 186 2.59 -3.54 19.53
CA ILE A 186 3.99 -3.11 19.54
C ILE A 186 4.82 -4.19 20.25
N ASP A 187 5.90 -4.65 19.61
CA ASP A 187 6.89 -5.56 20.19
C ASP A 187 7.83 -4.82 21.15
N ARG A 188 8.42 -3.72 20.66
CA ARG A 188 9.31 -2.85 21.43
C ARG A 188 9.24 -1.41 20.95
N THR A 189 9.48 -0.47 21.86
CA THR A 189 9.52 0.96 21.58
C THR A 189 10.94 1.42 21.30
N PHE A 190 11.10 2.47 20.50
CA PHE A 190 12.37 3.18 20.33
C PHE A 190 12.14 4.69 20.38
N THR A 191 13.20 5.45 20.59
CA THR A 191 13.13 6.91 20.68
C THR A 191 13.87 7.54 19.51
N MET A 192 13.31 8.62 18.96
CA MET A 192 13.99 9.47 17.98
C MET A 192 14.36 10.78 18.68
N SER A 193 15.66 11.05 18.84
CA SER A 193 16.14 12.22 19.59
C SER A 193 15.67 13.55 19.00
N ALA A 194 15.47 13.62 17.69
CA ALA A 194 14.92 14.79 17.00
C ALA A 194 13.40 14.97 17.21
N PHE A 195 12.68 13.91 17.63
CA PHE A 195 11.22 13.89 17.75
C PHE A 195 10.77 13.26 19.08
N PRO A 196 11.15 13.84 20.24
CA PRO A 196 10.94 13.22 21.55
C PRO A 196 9.47 13.08 21.96
N HIS A 197 8.54 13.71 21.23
CA HIS A 197 7.10 13.67 21.48
C HIS A 197 6.33 12.70 20.56
N VAL A 198 7.02 12.07 19.60
CA VAL A 198 6.42 11.05 18.73
C VAL A 198 6.65 9.68 19.37
N ASN A 199 5.56 8.98 19.70
CA ASN A 199 5.67 7.60 20.16
C ASN A 199 6.04 6.71 18.98
N ALA A 200 7.12 5.94 19.10
CA ALA A 200 7.60 5.07 18.04
C ALA A 200 7.85 3.64 18.53
N GLY A 201 7.47 2.65 17.72
CA GLY A 201 7.69 1.25 18.06
C GLY A 201 7.74 0.33 16.85
N VAL A 202 8.36 -0.83 17.03
CA VAL A 202 8.35 -1.94 16.09
C VAL A 202 7.07 -2.72 16.30
N VAL A 203 6.28 -2.92 15.24
CA VAL A 203 5.05 -3.71 15.31
C VAL A 203 5.42 -5.20 15.21
N LYS A 204 4.81 -6.05 16.05
CA LYS A 204 4.93 -7.51 15.93
C LYS A 204 4.16 -7.99 14.70
N TRP A 205 4.81 -7.96 13.54
CA TRP A 205 4.20 -8.21 12.22
C TRP A 205 5.16 -8.97 11.30
N PRO A 206 4.71 -9.78 10.31
CA PRO A 206 5.61 -10.56 9.46
C PRO A 206 6.64 -9.70 8.71
N LEU A 207 6.23 -8.50 8.27
CA LEU A 207 7.13 -7.50 7.69
C LEU A 207 7.74 -6.63 8.79
N THR A 208 8.87 -5.99 8.49
CA THR A 208 9.39 -4.91 9.33
C THR A 208 8.51 -3.66 9.20
N VAL A 209 7.70 -3.39 10.24
CA VAL A 209 6.83 -2.21 10.30
C VAL A 209 7.17 -1.37 11.53
N LEU A 210 7.37 -0.08 11.30
CA LEU A 210 7.53 0.92 12.35
C LEU A 210 6.22 1.70 12.49
N ARG A 211 5.68 1.79 13.70
CA ARG A 211 4.47 2.56 14.00
C ARG A 211 4.85 3.84 14.72
N LEU A 212 4.36 4.97 14.20
CA LEU A 212 4.46 6.30 14.81
C LEU A 212 3.09 6.76 15.27
N GLU A 213 3.01 7.32 16.47
CA GLU A 213 1.78 7.90 17.01
C GLU A 213 2.04 9.26 17.65
N THR A 214 1.26 10.26 17.25
CA THR A 214 1.30 11.61 17.81
C THR A 214 0.01 12.36 17.49
N THR A 215 -0.27 13.42 18.24
CA THR A 215 -1.33 14.39 17.93
C THR A 215 -0.82 15.56 17.08
N ASP A 216 0.49 15.65 16.86
CA ASP A 216 1.13 16.70 16.08
C ASP A 216 1.39 16.22 14.64
N ARG A 217 0.65 16.80 13.70
CA ARG A 217 0.71 16.47 12.26
C ARG A 217 2.09 16.72 11.67
N GLU A 218 2.73 17.85 11.97
CA GLU A 218 4.04 18.17 11.39
C GLU A 218 5.13 17.28 11.98
N ALA A 219 5.08 17.02 13.29
CA ALA A 219 6.02 16.09 13.92
C ALA A 219 5.89 14.67 13.34
N LEU A 220 4.68 14.22 13.00
CA LEU A 220 4.47 12.93 12.31
C LEU A 220 5.13 12.91 10.93
N ILE A 221 4.93 13.96 10.13
CA ILE A 221 5.47 14.07 8.77
C ILE A 221 7.00 14.14 8.82
N ASP A 222 7.56 15.00 9.67
CA ASP A 222 9.00 15.19 9.81
C ASP A 222 9.71 13.91 10.27
N SER A 223 9.13 13.21 11.24
CA SER A 223 9.67 11.93 11.71
C SER A 223 9.56 10.81 10.67
N ALA A 224 8.47 10.77 9.89
CA ALA A 224 8.34 9.83 8.78
C ALA A 224 9.36 10.10 7.66
N CYS A 225 9.60 11.37 7.30
CA CYS A 225 10.66 11.77 6.38
C CYS A 225 12.03 11.34 6.90
N HIS A 226 12.31 11.57 8.18
CA HIS A 226 13.58 11.19 8.79
C HIS A 226 13.84 9.67 8.72
N ILE A 227 12.83 8.85 9.01
CA ILE A 227 12.93 7.39 8.86
C ILE A 227 13.13 6.98 7.39
N LEU A 228 12.37 7.60 6.47
CA LEU A 228 12.49 7.32 5.05
C LEU A 228 13.89 7.61 4.51
N ASP A 229 14.47 8.74 4.88
CA ASP A 229 15.82 9.13 4.45
C ASP A 229 16.89 8.21 5.03
N ALA A 230 16.80 7.88 6.32
CA ALA A 230 17.69 6.91 6.96
C ALA A 230 17.59 5.54 6.30
N TRP A 231 16.37 5.06 6.03
CA TRP A 231 16.14 3.77 5.36
C TRP A 231 16.69 3.77 3.93
N ARG A 232 16.47 4.85 3.17
CA ARG A 232 16.99 5.01 1.81
C ARG A 232 18.51 5.02 1.72
N ALA A 233 19.20 5.33 2.82
CA ALA A 233 20.65 5.31 2.92
C ALA A 233 21.22 4.02 3.55
N TYR A 234 20.37 3.16 4.12
CA TYR A 234 20.81 2.00 4.91
C TYR A 234 21.18 0.79 4.04
N THR A 235 22.43 0.34 4.17
CA THR A 235 22.94 -0.90 3.57
C THR A 235 23.42 -1.83 4.67
N ASN A 236 23.06 -3.10 4.54
CA ASN A 236 23.60 -4.22 5.29
C ASN A 236 23.75 -5.41 4.33
N GLU A 237 24.97 -5.61 3.82
CA GLU A 237 25.26 -6.64 2.82
C GLU A 237 25.09 -8.06 3.37
N GLU A 238 25.35 -8.28 4.66
CA GLU A 238 25.22 -9.59 5.31
C GLU A 238 23.77 -10.08 5.29
N LEU A 239 22.81 -9.16 5.43
CA LEU A 239 21.39 -9.44 5.30
C LEU A 239 20.84 -9.25 3.87
N GLY A 240 21.71 -8.93 2.90
CA GLY A 240 21.31 -8.66 1.52
C GLY A 240 20.54 -7.35 1.31
N ILE A 241 20.53 -6.44 2.29
CA ILE A 241 19.92 -5.12 2.18
C ILE A 241 20.93 -4.18 1.49
N ILE A 242 20.64 -3.77 0.26
CA ILE A 242 21.48 -2.83 -0.49
C ILE A 242 20.66 -1.59 -0.79
N ALA A 243 21.06 -0.42 -0.28
CA ALA A 243 20.33 0.82 -0.52
C ALA A 243 20.41 1.30 -1.98
N VAL A 244 21.60 1.20 -2.59
CA VAL A 244 21.90 1.75 -3.90
C VAL A 244 22.80 0.80 -4.70
N THR A 245 22.44 0.55 -5.95
CA THR A 245 23.33 -0.05 -6.96
C THR A 245 23.58 0.93 -8.11
N TYR A 246 24.46 0.56 -9.05
CA TYR A 246 24.83 1.40 -10.17
C TYR A 246 24.69 0.67 -11.51
N GLU A 247 23.94 1.25 -12.45
CA GLU A 247 23.95 0.87 -13.85
C GLU A 247 24.74 1.91 -14.64
N GLY A 248 26.00 1.60 -14.94
CA GLY A 248 26.95 2.59 -15.45
C GLY A 248 27.20 3.71 -14.45
N LYS A 249 26.75 4.94 -14.77
CA LYS A 249 26.85 6.12 -13.87
C LYS A 249 25.55 6.41 -13.12
N GLN A 250 24.47 5.69 -13.43
CA GLN A 250 23.16 5.94 -12.83
C GLN A 250 23.03 5.18 -11.52
N ALA A 251 22.78 5.91 -10.43
CA ALA A 251 22.44 5.32 -9.14
C ALA A 251 20.98 4.83 -9.16
N ILE A 252 20.77 3.59 -8.76
CA ILE A 252 19.46 2.96 -8.63
C ILE A 252 19.21 2.74 -7.14
N ARG A 253 18.17 3.38 -6.59
CA ARG A 253 17.75 3.20 -5.21
C ARG A 253 16.87 1.96 -5.08
N HIS A 254 17.03 1.22 -3.99
CA HIS A 254 16.28 -0.02 -3.74
C HIS A 254 15.42 0.01 -2.49
N ASN A 255 15.71 0.91 -1.54
CA ASN A 255 14.96 1.03 -0.31
C ASN A 255 13.84 2.08 -0.43
N THR A 256 12.65 1.74 0.05
CA THR A 256 11.50 2.65 0.17
C THR A 256 10.55 2.16 1.26
N ILE A 257 9.40 2.82 1.42
CA ILE A 257 8.40 2.51 2.43
C ILE A 257 7.02 2.36 1.80
N THR A 258 6.19 1.49 2.35
CA THR A 258 4.73 1.50 2.15
C THR A 258 4.12 2.17 3.38
N PRO A 259 3.65 3.43 3.28
CA PRO A 259 3.04 4.15 4.40
C PRO A 259 1.54 3.93 4.49
N MET A 260 1.03 3.77 5.71
CA MET A 260 -0.39 3.62 6.02
C MET A 260 -0.77 4.49 7.21
N LEU A 261 -1.67 5.43 6.98
CA LEU A 261 -2.12 6.38 7.97
C LEU A 261 -3.58 6.14 8.33
N ARG A 262 -3.88 6.22 9.61
CA ARG A 262 -5.24 6.34 10.15
C ARG A 262 -5.26 7.38 11.25
N LYS A 263 -6.41 8.01 11.45
CA LYS A 263 -6.63 8.95 12.54
C LYS A 263 -7.74 8.44 13.45
N LYS A 264 -7.54 8.57 14.75
CA LYS A 264 -8.60 8.33 15.74
C LYS A 264 -8.60 9.50 16.70
N ASP A 265 -9.74 10.17 16.80
CA ASP A 265 -9.86 11.45 17.52
C ASP A 265 -8.80 12.44 17.00
N ALA A 266 -7.92 12.93 17.88
CA ALA A 266 -6.81 13.80 17.51
C ALA A 266 -5.48 13.06 17.22
N THR A 267 -5.43 11.74 17.40
CA THR A 267 -4.18 10.98 17.28
C THR A 267 -4.04 10.39 15.88
N TYR A 268 -2.93 10.71 15.24
CA TYR A 268 -2.48 10.06 14.02
C TYR A 268 -1.72 8.78 14.38
N THR A 269 -2.00 7.68 13.69
CA THR A 269 -1.20 6.45 13.72
C THR A 269 -0.70 6.16 12.31
N LEU A 270 0.61 6.26 12.11
CA LEU A 270 1.30 5.99 10.84
C LEU A 270 2.11 4.71 10.95
N ASP A 271 1.74 3.70 10.16
CA ASP A 271 2.51 2.48 9.97
C ASP A 271 3.41 2.63 8.73
N LEU A 272 4.71 2.38 8.91
CA LEU A 272 5.73 2.46 7.87
C LEU A 272 6.32 1.06 7.67
N ALA A 273 5.86 0.35 6.64
CA ALA A 273 6.46 -0.94 6.27
C ALA A 273 7.73 -0.70 5.43
N LEU A 274 8.89 -1.11 5.93
CA LEU A 274 10.16 -0.97 5.24
C LEU A 274 10.24 -1.97 4.08
N ARG A 275 10.59 -1.49 2.88
CA ARG A 275 10.64 -2.27 1.65
C ARG A 275 12.01 -2.13 1.00
N CYS A 276 12.48 -3.21 0.37
CA CYS A 276 13.69 -3.24 -0.43
C CYS A 276 13.48 -4.08 -1.69
N ASN A 277 13.69 -3.52 -2.88
CA ASN A 277 13.42 -4.19 -4.15
C ASN A 277 14.65 -4.84 -4.80
N ILE A 278 15.76 -4.92 -4.07
CA ILE A 278 16.99 -5.52 -4.57
C ILE A 278 16.74 -6.97 -5.01
N THR A 279 17.32 -7.36 -6.13
CA THR A 279 17.29 -8.73 -6.66
C THR A 279 18.63 -9.41 -6.44
N SER A 280 18.65 -10.73 -6.50
CA SER A 280 19.89 -11.52 -6.48
C SER A 280 19.78 -12.69 -7.45
N GLU A 281 20.90 -13.36 -7.74
CA GLU A 281 20.87 -14.59 -8.56
C GLU A 281 19.96 -15.66 -7.94
N LYS A 282 19.96 -15.77 -6.61
CA LYS A 282 19.10 -16.71 -5.88
C LYS A 282 17.63 -16.31 -5.91
N HIS A 283 17.35 -15.01 -5.89
CA HIS A 283 16.00 -14.44 -5.84
C HIS A 283 15.83 -13.39 -6.94
N PRO A 284 15.66 -13.81 -8.21
CA PRO A 284 15.58 -12.89 -9.36
C PRO A 284 14.30 -12.03 -9.35
N LEU A 285 13.26 -12.46 -8.62
CA LEU A 285 12.03 -11.69 -8.40
C LEU A 285 12.12 -10.75 -7.18
N GLY A 286 13.27 -10.64 -6.53
CA GLY A 286 13.49 -9.79 -5.36
C GLY A 286 13.92 -10.60 -4.13
N ALA A 287 14.97 -10.16 -3.44
CA ALA A 287 15.45 -10.76 -2.20
C ALA A 287 14.38 -10.72 -1.10
N PHE A 288 13.65 -9.59 -1.02
CA PHE A 288 12.57 -9.34 -0.07
C PHE A 288 11.20 -9.42 -0.76
N HIS A 289 10.99 -10.51 -1.49
CA HIS A 289 9.77 -10.82 -2.21
C HIS A 289 9.31 -12.25 -1.85
N VAL A 290 8.08 -12.61 -2.20
CA VAL A 290 7.61 -14.01 -2.13
C VAL A 290 8.54 -14.92 -2.95
N HIS A 291 9.09 -15.94 -2.29
CA HIS A 291 10.03 -16.91 -2.88
C HIS A 291 9.33 -18.07 -3.59
N ASP A 292 10.08 -18.77 -4.45
CA ASP A 292 9.57 -19.76 -5.41
C ASP A 292 8.71 -20.86 -4.79
N HIS A 293 9.03 -21.32 -3.58
CA HIS A 293 8.27 -22.37 -2.92
C HIS A 293 6.84 -21.94 -2.54
N LEU A 294 6.56 -20.64 -2.48
CA LEU A 294 5.24 -20.07 -2.15
C LEU A 294 4.47 -19.56 -3.37
N HIS A 295 5.04 -19.62 -4.57
CA HIS A 295 4.41 -19.09 -5.79
C HIS A 295 3.10 -19.79 -6.16
N HIS A 296 2.90 -21.03 -5.69
CA HIS A 296 1.64 -21.74 -5.86
C HIS A 296 0.48 -20.99 -5.16
N ILE A 297 0.73 -20.40 -4.00
CA ILE A 297 -0.21 -19.52 -3.28
C ILE A 297 -0.20 -18.12 -3.87
N LYS A 298 0.98 -17.49 -3.93
CA LYS A 298 1.14 -16.09 -4.29
C LYS A 298 2.45 -15.86 -5.02
N LYS A 299 2.37 -15.42 -6.27
CA LYS A 299 3.55 -15.10 -7.08
C LYS A 299 3.67 -13.60 -7.35
N GLU A 300 2.55 -12.90 -7.39
CA GLU A 300 2.52 -11.47 -7.69
C GLU A 300 2.97 -10.67 -6.46
N ASN A 301 3.40 -9.43 -6.70
CA ASN A 301 3.86 -8.50 -5.67
C ASN A 301 2.88 -8.38 -4.48
N ILE A 302 3.45 -8.14 -3.31
CA ILE A 302 2.73 -7.80 -2.08
C ILE A 302 2.50 -6.28 -2.05
N GLY A 303 1.28 -5.89 -2.39
CA GLY A 303 0.82 -4.50 -2.34
C GLY A 303 0.34 -4.09 -0.95
N LEU A 304 -0.07 -2.82 -0.84
CA LEU A 304 -0.51 -2.17 0.39
C LEU A 304 -1.52 -3.01 1.21
N ILE A 305 -2.59 -3.50 0.59
CA ILE A 305 -3.65 -4.24 1.30
C ILE A 305 -3.15 -5.58 1.85
N GLU A 306 -2.19 -6.20 1.16
CA GLU A 306 -1.57 -7.46 1.57
C GLU A 306 -0.56 -7.24 2.70
N VAL A 307 0.23 -6.15 2.64
CA VAL A 307 1.08 -5.70 3.76
C VAL A 307 0.27 -5.53 5.04
N MET A 308 -0.96 -5.01 4.93
CA MET A 308 -1.86 -4.80 6.07
C MET A 308 -2.47 -6.10 6.62
N GLY A 309 -2.21 -7.26 5.99
CA GLY A 309 -2.62 -8.57 6.47
C GLY A 309 -3.87 -9.12 5.80
N ARG A 310 -4.23 -8.62 4.61
CA ARG A 310 -5.30 -9.21 3.81
C ARG A 310 -4.79 -9.76 2.48
N ALA A 311 -4.73 -11.07 2.38
CA ALA A 311 -4.37 -11.75 1.14
C ALA A 311 -5.44 -11.54 0.07
N ILE A 312 -5.03 -11.03 -1.10
CA ILE A 312 -5.89 -10.92 -2.28
C ILE A 312 -5.46 -12.01 -3.26
N LEU A 313 -6.19 -13.12 -3.27
CA LEU A 313 -5.83 -14.31 -4.03
C LEU A 313 -6.63 -14.43 -5.34
N PRO A 314 -6.03 -15.01 -6.39
CA PRO A 314 -6.67 -15.12 -7.70
C PRO A 314 -7.71 -16.25 -7.76
N PRO A 315 -8.72 -16.15 -8.65
CA PRO A 315 -9.76 -17.17 -8.84
C PRO A 315 -9.24 -18.59 -9.10
N ARG A 316 -8.06 -18.74 -9.74
CA ARG A 316 -7.44 -20.04 -10.05
C ARG A 316 -7.29 -20.95 -8.82
N LEU A 317 -7.09 -20.39 -7.62
CA LEU A 317 -6.94 -21.21 -6.41
C LEU A 317 -8.17 -22.03 -6.06
N THR A 318 -9.37 -21.63 -6.50
CA THR A 318 -10.58 -22.45 -6.32
C THR A 318 -10.55 -23.75 -7.11
N ARG A 319 -9.75 -23.80 -8.19
CA ARG A 319 -9.57 -24.99 -9.04
C ARG A 319 -8.35 -25.80 -8.65
N GLU A 320 -7.31 -25.13 -8.15
CA GLU A 320 -6.04 -25.76 -7.77
C GLU A 320 -6.06 -26.34 -6.36
N MET A 321 -6.92 -25.82 -5.47
CA MET A 321 -6.97 -26.20 -4.06
C MET A 321 -8.40 -26.49 -3.62
N ALA A 322 -8.56 -27.43 -2.68
CA ALA A 322 -9.85 -27.74 -2.07
C ALA A 322 -10.22 -26.65 -1.04
N VAL A 323 -10.50 -25.43 -1.50
CA VAL A 323 -10.79 -24.26 -0.66
C VAL A 323 -12.04 -24.41 0.19
N ASP A 324 -12.86 -25.44 0.01
CA ASP A 324 -13.98 -25.77 0.90
C ASP A 324 -13.54 -26.53 2.16
N ASP A 325 -12.32 -27.07 2.18
CA ASP A 325 -11.73 -27.72 3.34
C ASP A 325 -11.10 -26.68 4.28
N ALA A 326 -11.51 -26.69 5.55
CA ALA A 326 -11.01 -25.76 6.57
C ALA A 326 -9.50 -25.92 6.85
N SER A 327 -8.95 -27.13 6.71
CA SER A 327 -7.52 -27.37 6.88
C SER A 327 -6.72 -26.70 5.76
N VAL A 328 -7.20 -26.79 4.52
CA VAL A 328 -6.61 -26.13 3.36
C VAL A 328 -6.68 -24.60 3.50
N ARG A 329 -7.81 -24.05 3.97
CA ARG A 329 -7.93 -22.61 4.27
C ARG A 329 -6.93 -22.13 5.33
N THR A 330 -6.72 -22.94 6.36
CA THR A 330 -5.74 -22.66 7.41
C THR A 330 -4.34 -22.63 6.80
N GLU A 331 -3.97 -23.67 6.04
CA GLU A 331 -2.68 -23.75 5.35
C GLU A 331 -2.46 -22.55 4.41
N ILE A 332 -3.44 -22.16 3.60
CA ILE A 332 -3.33 -20.99 2.71
C ILE A 332 -2.99 -19.71 3.50
N GLY A 333 -3.68 -19.48 4.63
CA GLY A 333 -3.44 -18.29 5.45
C GLY A 333 -2.07 -18.31 6.12
N GLU A 334 -1.62 -19.47 6.60
CA GLU A 334 -0.28 -19.66 7.17
C GLU A 334 0.82 -19.44 6.12
N ARG A 335 0.65 -19.99 4.91
CA ARG A 335 1.58 -19.80 3.78
C ARG A 335 1.61 -18.37 3.28
N PHE A 336 0.49 -17.66 3.34
CA PHE A 336 0.48 -16.22 3.07
C PHE A 336 1.25 -15.44 4.15
N ALA A 337 1.09 -15.78 5.43
CA ALA A 337 1.88 -15.16 6.48
C ALA A 337 3.39 -15.43 6.30
N GLU A 338 3.76 -16.64 5.88
CA GLU A 338 5.13 -16.98 5.48
C GLU A 338 5.62 -16.12 4.29
N ALA A 339 4.77 -15.91 3.29
CA ALA A 339 5.08 -15.04 2.16
C ALA A 339 5.33 -13.59 2.58
N LEU A 340 4.56 -13.09 3.56
CA LEU A 340 4.80 -11.78 4.16
C LEU A 340 6.13 -11.73 4.94
N CYS A 341 6.52 -12.81 5.64
CA CYS A 341 7.84 -12.91 6.27
C CYS A 341 8.98 -12.82 5.24
N CYS A 342 8.85 -13.45 4.07
CA CYS A 342 9.82 -13.32 2.98
C CYS A 342 9.98 -11.86 2.48
N CYS A 343 8.96 -11.03 2.66
CA CYS A 343 8.99 -9.61 2.32
C CYS A 343 9.55 -8.72 3.43
N GLY A 344 9.81 -9.24 4.63
CA GLY A 344 10.40 -8.50 5.73
C GLY A 344 11.90 -8.27 5.51
N VAL A 345 12.35 -7.03 5.60
CA VAL A 345 13.77 -6.66 5.37
C VAL A 345 14.66 -6.99 6.56
N PHE A 346 14.12 -6.95 7.78
CA PHE A 346 14.74 -7.49 8.98
C PHE A 346 13.94 -8.69 9.47
N ALA A 347 14.48 -9.89 9.27
CA ALA A 347 13.82 -11.13 9.65
C ALA A 347 13.64 -11.23 11.18
N TRP A 348 12.64 -11.99 11.61
CA TRP A 348 12.38 -12.29 13.02
C TRP A 348 13.27 -13.43 13.54
N ASP A 349 14.57 -13.28 13.34
CA ASP A 349 15.63 -14.14 13.86
C ASP A 349 16.70 -13.28 14.58
N GLY A 350 17.74 -13.92 15.13
CA GLY A 350 18.76 -13.21 15.90
C GLY A 350 19.52 -12.15 15.11
N GLU A 351 19.85 -12.43 13.84
CA GLU A 351 20.65 -11.55 12.99
C GLU A 351 19.81 -10.37 12.48
N GLY A 352 18.60 -10.64 11.98
CA GLY A 352 17.67 -9.62 11.52
C GLY A 352 17.27 -8.65 12.62
N GLN A 353 16.97 -9.16 13.83
CA GLN A 353 16.60 -8.29 14.95
C GLN A 353 17.78 -7.46 15.48
N ALA A 354 18.99 -8.02 15.52
CA ALA A 354 20.18 -7.26 15.89
C ALA A 354 20.47 -6.13 14.89
N ALA A 355 20.33 -6.39 13.59
CA ALA A 355 20.51 -5.37 12.56
C ALA A 355 19.42 -4.29 12.60
N LEU A 356 18.17 -4.66 12.91
CA LEU A 356 17.10 -3.69 13.14
C LEU A 356 17.42 -2.78 14.33
N ASP A 357 17.92 -3.33 15.43
CA ASP A 357 18.30 -2.52 16.60
C ASP A 357 19.46 -1.55 16.27
N VAL A 358 20.42 -1.97 15.43
CA VAL A 358 21.47 -1.07 14.91
C VAL A 358 20.85 0.04 14.06
N PHE A 359 19.93 -0.28 13.15
CA PHE A 359 19.23 0.71 12.34
C PHE A 359 18.44 1.71 13.20
N LEU A 360 17.66 1.23 14.17
CA LEU A 360 16.91 2.08 15.10
C LEU A 360 17.82 2.93 15.98
N GLY A 361 19.00 2.41 16.35
CA GLY A 361 20.01 3.14 17.10
C GLY A 361 20.49 4.42 16.41
N THR A 362 20.40 4.49 15.08
CA THR A 362 20.77 5.71 14.32
C THR A 362 19.90 6.92 14.66
N PHE A 363 18.67 6.70 15.15
CA PHE A 363 17.74 7.76 15.54
C PHE A 363 17.96 8.28 16.97
N ALA A 364 18.69 7.54 17.81
CA ALA A 364 18.94 7.90 19.20
C ALA A 364 20.13 8.88 19.34
N SER A 365 21.08 8.86 18.40
CA SER A 365 22.22 9.78 18.35
C SER A 365 21.82 11.17 17.86
N ARG A 366 22.32 12.22 18.54
CA ARG A 366 22.14 13.64 18.16
C ARG A 366 23.10 14.07 17.05
#